data_AF-A0A963CRA2-F1
#
_entry.id   AF-A0A963CRA2-F1
#
_cell.length_a   1.000
_cell.length_b   1.000
_cell.length_c   1.000
_cell.angle_alpha   90.00
_cell.angle_beta   90.00
_cell.angle_gamma   90.00
#
_symmetry.space_group_name_H-M   'P 1'
#
loop_
_entity.id
_entity.type
_entity.pdbx_description
1 polymer ?
#
loop_
_entity_poly.entity_id
_entity_poly.type
_entity_poly.pdbx_seq_one_letter_code
_entity_poly.pdbx_strand_id
1 'polypeptide(L)'
;MSKATLERGLNAFREQVDAPVAAFFSSCVSCGICAEACLFYTETGDPKYTPIRKLEPLRRVWEQEYTLVGKLKKVVGLAAPVTDELL
;
A
#
# COMPACT_ATOMS: atom_id res chain seq x y z
N MET A 1 -8.34 -12.73 -22.85
CA MET A 1 -8.11 -12.41 -21.42
C MET A 1 -6.67 -11.94 -21.28
N SER A 2 -6.41 -10.62 -21.29
CA SER A 2 -5.03 -10.12 -21.09
C SER A 2 -4.56 -10.51 -19.69
N LYS A 3 -3.39 -11.16 -19.62
CA LYS A 3 -2.79 -11.61 -18.34
C LYS A 3 -2.72 -10.41 -17.38
N ALA A 4 -3.06 -10.63 -16.12
CA ALA A 4 -2.80 -9.65 -15.08
C ALA A 4 -1.28 -9.53 -14.92
N THR A 5 -0.75 -8.32 -15.07
CA THR A 5 0.67 -8.01 -14.87
C THR A 5 0.79 -6.90 -13.83
N LEU A 6 1.86 -6.91 -13.04
CA LEU A 6 2.11 -5.88 -12.01
C LEU A 6 2.08 -4.47 -12.61
N GLU A 7 2.76 -4.28 -13.73
CA GLU A 7 2.82 -2.98 -14.42
C GLU A 7 1.44 -2.45 -14.83
N ARG A 8 0.56 -3.33 -15.32
CA ARG A 8 -0.81 -2.97 -15.64
C ARG A 8 -1.60 -2.57 -14.39
N GLY A 9 -1.40 -3.29 -13.29
CA GLY A 9 -2.00 -2.96 -12.00
C GLY A 9 -1.54 -1.60 -11.47
N LEU A 10 -0.23 -1.31 -11.57
CA LEU A 10 0.34 -0.03 -11.16
C LEU A 10 -0.17 1.14 -12.03
N ASN A 11 -0.30 0.95 -13.34
CA ASN A 11 -0.86 1.98 -14.22
C ASN A 11 -2.32 2.26 -13.89
N ALA A 12 -3.14 1.22 -13.68
CA ALA A 12 -4.52 1.39 -13.25
C ALA A 12 -4.60 2.07 -11.88
N PHE A 13 -3.72 1.73 -10.94
CA PHE A 13 -3.66 2.40 -9.64
C PHE A 13 -3.37 3.89 -9.78
N ARG A 14 -2.36 4.27 -10.57
CA ARG A 14 -2.00 5.68 -10.83
C ARG A 14 -3.17 6.50 -11.38
N GLU A 15 -3.99 5.91 -12.24
CA GLU A 15 -5.18 6.56 -12.81
C GLU A 15 -6.28 6.82 -11.77
N GLN A 16 -6.31 6.06 -10.67
CA GLN A 16 -7.33 6.16 -9.62
C GLN A 16 -6.89 6.99 -8.40
N VAL A 17 -5.61 7.36 -8.30
CA VAL A 17 -5.12 8.16 -7.17
C VAL A 17 -5.47 9.64 -7.39
N ASP A 18 -6.56 10.06 -6.74
CA ASP A 18 -6.97 11.46 -6.61
C ASP A 18 -6.61 12.03 -5.22
N ALA A 19 -6.99 13.28 -4.95
CA ALA A 19 -6.65 13.94 -3.68
C ALA A 19 -7.27 13.26 -2.44
N PRO A 20 -8.56 12.84 -2.45
CA PRO A 20 -9.13 12.02 -1.38
C PRO A 20 -8.40 10.69 -1.15
N VAL A 21 -8.09 9.95 -2.22
CA VAL A 21 -7.38 8.67 -2.13
C VAL A 21 -5.98 8.87 -1.55
N ALA A 22 -5.28 9.92 -1.96
CA ALA A 22 -3.99 10.29 -1.37
C ALA A 22 -4.11 10.60 0.14
N ALA A 23 -5.18 11.28 0.57
CA ALA A 23 -5.41 11.55 1.99
C ALA A 23 -5.55 10.26 2.81
N PHE A 24 -6.22 9.23 2.28
CA PHE A 24 -6.38 7.94 2.96
C PHE A 24 -5.05 7.21 3.20
N PHE A 25 -4.08 7.35 2.31
CA PHE A 25 -2.74 6.77 2.51
C PHE A 25 -1.91 7.51 3.57
N SER A 26 -2.20 8.79 3.78
CA SER A 26 -1.51 9.63 4.78
C SER A 26 -2.18 9.63 6.15
N SER A 27 -3.46 9.25 6.25
CA SER A 27 -4.25 9.37 7.48
C SER A 27 -4.03 8.27 8.50
N CYS A 28 -3.38 7.16 8.12
CA CYS A 28 -3.14 6.05 9.03
C CYS A 28 -2.17 6.48 10.15
N VAL A 29 -2.66 6.47 11.39
CA VAL A 29 -1.88 6.77 12.61
C VAL A 29 -1.42 5.51 13.37
N SER A 30 -1.51 4.34 12.74
CA SER A 30 -1.16 3.05 13.35
C SER A 30 -1.91 2.73 14.66
N CYS A 31 -3.17 3.16 14.78
CA CYS A 31 -3.98 2.95 16.00
C CYS A 31 -4.42 1.50 16.23
N GLY A 32 -4.35 0.62 15.22
CA GLY A 32 -4.71 -0.80 15.36
C GLY A 32 -6.21 -1.13 15.24
N ILE A 33 -7.11 -0.14 15.23
CA ILE A 33 -8.58 -0.36 15.16
C ILE A 33 -8.98 -1.23 13.96
N CYS A 34 -8.32 -1.06 12.80
CA CYS A 34 -8.59 -1.90 11.63
C CYS A 34 -8.21 -3.37 11.82
N ALA A 35 -7.20 -3.65 12.64
CA ALA A 35 -6.79 -5.03 12.96
C ALA A 35 -7.83 -5.66 13.90
N GLU A 36 -8.23 -4.96 14.96
CA GLU A 36 -9.23 -5.44 15.92
C GLU A 36 -10.59 -5.72 15.28
N ALA A 37 -10.99 -4.92 14.28
CA ALA A 37 -12.23 -5.15 13.53
C ALA A 37 -12.15 -6.32 12.53
N CYS A 38 -10.97 -6.86 12.24
CA CYS A 38 -10.78 -7.87 11.21
C CYS A 38 -10.99 -9.29 11.75
N LEU A 39 -12.05 -9.96 11.31
CA LEU A 39 -12.38 -11.33 11.73
C LEU A 39 -11.23 -12.33 11.49
N PHE A 40 -10.54 -12.25 10.35
CA PHE A 40 -9.41 -13.14 10.07
C PHE A 40 -8.27 -12.94 11.07
N TYR A 41 -7.98 -11.70 11.44
CA TYR A 41 -6.96 -11.41 12.43
C TYR A 41 -7.39 -11.85 13.83
N THR A 42 -8.64 -11.64 14.22
CA THR A 42 -9.12 -12.03 15.56
C THR A 42 -9.13 -13.55 15.75
N GLU A 43 -9.49 -14.32 14.72
CA GLU A 43 -9.54 -15.77 14.80
C GLU A 43 -8.16 -16.44 14.67
N THR A 44 -7.24 -15.87 13.87
CA THR A 44 -5.93 -16.49 13.60
C THR A 44 -4.80 -15.92 14.45
N GLY A 45 -4.92 -14.67 14.91
CA GLY A 45 -3.83 -13.91 15.50
C GLY A 45 -2.71 -13.53 14.50
N ASP A 46 -2.81 -13.87 13.22
CA ASP A 46 -1.75 -13.60 12.23
C ASP A 46 -1.88 -12.18 11.66
N PRO A 47 -0.90 -11.28 11.92
CA PRO A 47 -0.92 -9.90 11.45
C PRO A 47 -1.00 -9.77 9.93
N LYS A 48 -0.63 -10.80 9.15
CA LYS A 48 -0.72 -10.81 7.68
C LYS A 48 -2.13 -10.51 7.18
N TYR A 49 -3.15 -10.92 7.92
CA TYR A 49 -4.55 -10.73 7.51
C TYR A 49 -5.08 -9.34 7.80
N THR A 50 -4.36 -8.53 8.59
CA THR A 50 -4.82 -7.19 8.94
C THR A 50 -5.01 -6.30 7.70
N PRO A 51 -6.04 -5.44 7.68
CA PRO A 51 -6.29 -4.55 6.54
C PRO A 51 -5.09 -3.66 6.20
N ILE A 52 -4.35 -3.20 7.22
CA ILE A 52 -3.17 -2.35 7.00
C ILE A 52 -2.06 -3.06 6.22
N ARG A 53 -1.82 -4.35 6.46
CA ARG A 53 -0.80 -5.12 5.72
C ARG A 53 -1.16 -5.30 4.26
N LYS A 54 -2.45 -5.39 3.93
CA LYS A 54 -2.94 -5.43 2.54
C LYS A 54 -2.83 -4.07 1.84
N LEU A 55 -2.98 -2.96 2.59
CA LEU A 55 -2.88 -1.60 2.07
C LEU A 55 -1.42 -1.14 1.89
N GLU A 56 -0.48 -1.71 2.64
CA GLU A 56 0.92 -1.29 2.68
C GLU A 56 1.62 -1.23 1.30
N PRO A 57 1.44 -2.19 0.37
CA PRO A 57 1.99 -2.08 -0.98
C PRO A 57 1.50 -0.82 -1.72
N LEU A 58 0.20 -0.53 -1.66
CA LEU A 58 -0.40 0.65 -2.29
C LEU A 58 0.10 1.94 -1.65
N ARG A 59 0.20 1.96 -0.31
CA ARG A 59 0.75 3.09 0.45
C ARG A 59 2.19 3.38 0.05
N ARG A 60 3.02 2.35 -0.16
CA ARG A 60 4.42 2.50 -0.62
C ARG A 60 4.52 3.06 -2.02
N VAL A 61 3.71 2.56 -2.95
CA VAL A 61 3.65 3.11 -4.33
C VAL A 61 3.27 4.59 -4.27
N TRP A 62 2.23 4.92 -3.49
CA TRP A 62 1.82 6.30 -3.31
C TRP A 62 2.94 7.18 -2.70
N GLU A 63 3.58 6.74 -1.61
CA GLU A 63 4.67 7.48 -0.97
C GLU A 63 5.80 7.75 -1.97
N GLN A 64 6.23 6.73 -2.71
CA GLN A 64 7.32 6.79 -3.67
C GLN A 64 7.01 7.65 -4.92
N GLU A 65 5.75 7.75 -5.34
CA GLU A 65 5.37 8.42 -6.59
C GLU A 65 4.76 9.81 -6.41
N TYR A 66 4.18 10.11 -5.24
CA TYR A 66 3.44 11.35 -5.02
C TYR A 66 4.03 12.25 -3.94
N THR A 67 4.85 11.71 -3.02
CA THR A 67 5.48 12.53 -1.97
C THR A 67 6.91 12.94 -2.33
N LEU A 68 7.32 14.15 -1.95
CA LEU A 68 8.69 14.63 -2.22
C LEU A 68 9.73 13.75 -1.50
N VAL A 69 9.48 13.44 -0.23
CA VAL A 69 10.36 12.61 0.59
C VAL A 69 10.44 11.18 0.04
N GLY A 70 9.32 10.59 -0.37
CA GLY A 70 9.32 9.24 -0.93
C GLY A 70 10.02 9.15 -2.28
N LYS A 71 9.85 10.14 -3.15
CA LYS A 71 10.63 10.26 -4.41
C LYS A 71 12.12 10.31 -4.14
N LEU A 72 12.54 11.15 -3.18
CA LEU A 72 13.95 11.24 -2.80
C LEU A 72 14.47 9.91 -2.27
N LYS A 73 13.75 9.27 -1.33
CA LYS A 73 14.09 7.93 -0.80
C LYS A 73 14.24 6.89 -1.91
N LYS A 74 13.39 6.92 -2.93
CA LYS A 74 13.46 6.02 -4.10
C LYS A 74 14.73 6.25 -4.91
N VAL A 75 15.08 7.50 -5.18
CA VAL A 75 16.28 7.86 -5.95
C VAL A 75 17.57 7.46 -5.20
N VAL A 76 17.61 7.64 -3.88
CA VAL A 76 18.78 7.27 -3.07
C VAL A 76 18.83 5.78 -2.69
N GLY A 77 17.89 4.96 -3.18
CA GLY A 77 17.87 3.51 -2.94
C GLY A 77 17.44 3.07 -1.54
N LEU A 78 16.86 3.97 -0.74
CA LEU A 78 16.37 3.67 0.62
C LEU A 78 14.92 3.18 0.65
N ALA A 79 14.20 3.28 -0.47
CA ALA A 79 12.83 2.80 -0.56
C ALA A 79 12.79 1.31 -0.95
N ALA A 80 12.05 0.49 -0.20
CA ALA A 80 11.84 -0.91 -0.56
C ALA A 80 11.04 -1.02 -1.86
N PRO A 81 11.47 -1.87 -2.83
CA PRO A 81 10.72 -2.07 -4.06
C PRO A 81 9.39 -2.78 -3.77
N VAL A 82 8.36 -2.42 -4.54
CA VAL A 82 7.08 -3.16 -4.54
C VAL A 82 7.18 -4.21 -5.63
N THR A 83 7.30 -5.48 -5.23
CA THR A 83 7.38 -6.65 -6.08
C THR A 83 6.12 -7.51 -5.93
N ASP A 84 5.89 -8.46 -6.84
CA ASP A 84 4.77 -9.40 -6.77
C ASP A 84 4.77 -10.23 -5.46
N GLU A 85 5.93 -10.39 -4.82
CA GLU A 85 6.07 -11.11 -3.54
C GLU A 85 5.48 -10.34 -2.35
N LEU A 86 5.31 -9.02 -2.50
CA LEU A 86 4.72 -8.14 -1.49
C LEU A 86 3.18 -8.13 -1.55
N LEU A 87 2.58 -8.68 -2.62
CA LEU A 87 1.14 -8.71 -2.89
C LEU A 87 0.51 -10.04 -2.43
#